data_AF-B2AKW8-F1
#
_entry.id   AF-B2AKW8-F1
#
_cell.length_a   1.000
_cell.length_b   1.000
_cell.length_c   1.000
_cell.angle_alpha   90.00
_cell.angle_beta   90.00
_cell.angle_gamma   90.00
#
_symmetry.space_group_name_H-M   'P 1'
#
loop_
_entity.id
_entity.type
_entity.pdbx_description
1 polymer ?
#
loop_
_entity_poly.entity_id
_entity_poly.type
_entity_poly.pdbx_seq_one_letter_code
_entity_poly.pdbx_strand_id
1 'polypeptide(L)'
;MINMAHQEDAKERFYRNFRMQQANIQEQITHLPSIAPVAGERQDATEVILTNISRLTNDVRDATHFLPAYDHRVYTDAVNTLRKELDETTAKLAPKSRFQFRPRPPAAVDGDDAPKSDSRRLVNNRDGTKGEKTNGQPP
;
A
#
# COMPACT_ATOMS: atom_id res chain seq x y z
N MET A 1 43.68 -23.46 -4.24
CA MET A 1 42.36 -24.07 -3.96
C MET A 1 41.63 -23.41 -2.77
N ILE A 2 41.77 -22.10 -2.54
CA ILE A 2 41.26 -21.43 -1.31
C ILE A 2 39.85 -20.81 -1.48
N ASN A 3 39.42 -20.52 -2.72
CA ASN A 3 38.14 -19.84 -2.98
C ASN A 3 36.88 -20.70 -2.82
N MET A 4 36.99 -22.03 -2.87
CA MET A 4 35.81 -22.91 -2.94
C MET A 4 35.19 -23.17 -1.56
N ALA A 5 36.00 -23.33 -0.50
CA ALA A 5 35.51 -23.60 0.86
C ALA A 5 34.73 -22.41 1.45
N HIS A 6 35.25 -21.19 1.28
CA HIS A 6 34.58 -19.96 1.75
C HIS A 6 33.23 -19.71 1.08
N GLN A 7 33.08 -20.15 -0.18
CA GLN A 7 31.83 -20.01 -0.90
C GLN A 7 30.76 -20.99 -0.40
N GLU A 8 31.15 -22.23 -0.08
CA GLU A 8 30.24 -23.21 0.53
C GLU A 8 29.78 -22.78 1.92
N ASP A 9 30.67 -22.23 2.75
CA ASP A 9 30.30 -21.67 4.06
C ASP A 9 29.31 -20.49 3.94
N ALA A 10 29.49 -19.61 2.95
CA ALA A 10 28.60 -18.48 2.70
C ALA A 10 27.20 -18.95 2.23
N LYS A 11 27.15 -19.93 1.33
CA LYS A 11 25.90 -20.54 0.87
C LYS A 11 25.12 -21.19 2.01
N GLU A 12 25.79 -21.98 2.84
CA GLU A 12 25.16 -22.67 3.96
C GLU A 12 24.60 -21.66 4.99
N ARG A 13 25.38 -20.64 5.33
CA ARG A 13 24.92 -19.56 6.24
C ARG A 13 23.71 -18.82 5.68
N PHE A 14 23.76 -18.47 4.40
CA PHE A 14 22.64 -17.84 3.70
C PHE A 14 21.40 -18.73 3.74
N TYR A 15 21.54 -20.01 3.38
CA TYR A 15 20.43 -20.97 3.35
C TYR A 15 19.75 -21.09 4.73
N ARG A 16 20.54 -21.28 5.80
CA ARG A 16 19.99 -21.40 7.16
C ARG A 16 19.26 -20.12 7.60
N ASN A 17 19.85 -18.96 7.32
CA ASN A 17 19.24 -17.67 7.61
C ASN A 17 17.95 -17.44 6.81
N PHE A 18 17.97 -17.74 5.52
CA PHE A 18 16.82 -17.61 4.61
C PHE A 18 15.65 -18.46 5.11
N ARG A 19 15.90 -19.74 5.42
CA ARG A 19 14.86 -20.67 5.91
C ARG A 19 14.25 -20.22 7.23
N MET A 20 15.07 -19.72 8.15
CA MET A 20 14.60 -19.22 9.43
C MET A 20 13.76 -17.94 9.28
N GLN A 21 14.23 -16.96 8.49
CA GLN A 21 13.46 -15.74 8.21
C GLN A 21 12.17 -16.05 7.44
N GLN A 22 12.20 -16.93 6.44
CA GLN A 22 11.03 -17.36 5.70
C GLN A 22 9.97 -17.95 6.64
N ALA A 23 10.36 -18.89 7.51
CA ALA A 23 9.44 -19.51 8.46
C ALA A 23 8.84 -18.49 9.44
N ASN A 24 9.67 -17.59 9.98
CA ASN A 24 9.23 -16.54 10.91
C ASN A 24 8.25 -15.56 10.23
N ILE A 25 8.56 -15.08 9.02
CA ILE A 25 7.67 -14.21 8.26
C ILE A 25 6.33 -14.91 7.99
N GLN A 26 6.36 -16.18 7.59
CA GLN A 26 5.15 -16.92 7.33
C GLN A 26 4.30 -17.13 8.59
N GLU A 27 4.93 -17.43 9.73
CA GLU A 27 4.26 -17.48 11.03
C GLU A 27 3.60 -16.14 11.39
N GLN A 28 4.34 -15.02 11.26
CA GLN A 28 3.80 -13.68 11.50
C GLN A 28 2.58 -13.37 10.61
N ILE A 29 2.63 -13.73 9.32
CA ILE A 29 1.50 -13.58 8.39
C ILE A 29 0.31 -14.41 8.86
N THR A 30 0.52 -15.67 9.25
CA THR A 30 -0.57 -16.54 9.73
C THR A 30 -1.20 -16.07 11.04
N HIS A 31 -0.42 -15.42 11.91
CA HIS A 31 -0.89 -14.86 13.18
C HIS A 31 -1.56 -13.49 13.03
N LEU A 32 -1.31 -12.78 11.92
CA LEU A 32 -1.82 -11.41 11.67
C LEU A 32 -3.34 -11.26 11.86
N PRO A 33 -4.21 -12.21 11.43
CA PRO A 33 -5.67 -12.13 11.68
C PRO A 33 -6.06 -12.16 13.16
N SER A 34 -5.25 -12.80 14.01
CA SER A 34 -5.48 -12.93 15.45
C SER A 34 -5.20 -11.62 16.21
N ILE A 35 -4.48 -10.68 15.60
CA ILE A 35 -4.16 -9.39 16.19
C ILE A 35 -5.38 -8.47 16.10
N ALA A 36 -5.77 -7.87 17.22
CA ALA A 36 -6.89 -6.96 17.28
C ALA A 36 -6.65 -5.74 16.36
N PRO A 37 -7.68 -5.24 15.65
CA PRO A 37 -7.54 -4.02 14.83
C PRO A 37 -7.53 -2.74 15.69
N VAL A 38 -7.56 -2.88 17.02
CA VAL A 38 -7.68 -1.77 17.96
C VAL A 38 -6.31 -1.12 18.16
N ALA A 39 -6.30 0.19 18.36
CA ALA A 39 -5.09 0.97 18.70
C ALA A 39 -3.94 0.93 17.67
N GLY A 40 -4.13 0.34 16.49
CA GLY A 40 -3.10 0.28 15.43
C GLY A 40 -2.20 -0.94 15.48
N GLU A 41 -2.33 -1.83 16.47
CA GLU A 41 -1.43 -2.98 16.68
C GLU A 41 -1.27 -3.87 15.44
N ARG A 42 -2.38 -4.10 14.71
CA ARG A 42 -2.34 -4.88 13.46
C ARG A 42 -1.59 -4.15 12.34
N GLN A 43 -1.69 -2.83 12.28
CA GLN A 43 -0.94 -2.03 11.32
C GLN A 43 0.56 -2.12 11.64
N ASP A 44 0.94 -1.93 12.90
CA ASP A 44 2.34 -2.06 13.34
C ASP A 44 2.91 -3.45 13.03
N ALA A 45 2.14 -4.51 13.29
CA ALA A 45 2.52 -5.87 12.94
C ALA A 45 2.71 -6.05 11.42
N THR A 46 1.86 -5.43 10.60
CA THR A 46 2.00 -5.43 9.14
C THR A 46 3.28 -4.74 8.71
N GLU A 47 3.61 -3.59 9.31
CA GLU A 47 4.85 -2.84 9.04
C GLU A 47 6.12 -3.63 9.44
N VAL A 48 6.05 -4.35 10.56
CA VAL A 48 7.13 -5.27 10.98
C VAL A 48 7.33 -6.38 9.94
N ILE A 49 6.26 -7.01 9.45
CA ILE A 49 6.35 -8.06 8.42
C ILE A 49 6.95 -7.48 7.13
N LEU A 50 6.52 -6.29 6.69
CA LEU A 50 7.06 -5.59 5.51
C LEU A 50 8.56 -5.33 5.65
N THR A 51 8.99 -4.92 6.84
CA THR A 51 10.41 -4.69 7.15
C THR A 51 11.20 -5.99 7.04
N ASN A 52 10.68 -7.09 7.58
CA ASN A 52 11.30 -8.42 7.50
C ASN A 52 11.39 -8.93 6.06
N ILE A 53 10.34 -8.76 5.24
CA ILE A 53 10.37 -9.11 3.81
C ILE A 53 11.43 -8.27 3.07
N SER A 54 11.50 -6.97 3.36
CA SER A 54 12.50 -6.08 2.75
C SER A 54 13.93 -6.50 3.09
N ARG A 55 14.16 -6.90 4.35
CA ARG A 55 15.44 -7.47 4.79
C ARG A 55 15.77 -8.76 4.05
N LEU A 56 14.83 -9.71 3.97
CA LEU A 56 15.04 -10.97 3.27
C LEU A 56 15.32 -10.75 1.77
N THR A 57 14.67 -9.76 1.16
CA THR A 57 14.93 -9.35 -0.23
C THR A 57 16.37 -8.86 -0.42
N ASN A 58 16.87 -8.04 0.50
CA ASN A 58 18.25 -7.56 0.46
C ASN A 58 19.25 -8.70 0.67
N ASP A 59 18.98 -9.61 1.61
CA ASP A 59 19.81 -10.79 1.83
C ASP A 59 19.93 -11.64 0.54
N VAL A 60 18.83 -11.85 -0.21
CA VAL A 60 18.84 -12.56 -1.50
C VAL A 60 19.67 -11.82 -2.56
N ARG A 61 19.53 -10.50 -2.64
CA ARG A 61 20.29 -9.65 -3.56
C ARG A 61 21.79 -9.73 -3.26
N ASP A 62 22.19 -9.64 -2.00
CA ASP A 62 23.59 -9.70 -1.59
C ASP A 62 24.20 -11.08 -1.83
N ALA A 63 23.37 -12.12 -1.82
CA ALA A 63 23.79 -13.50 -2.08
C ALA A 63 24.01 -13.83 -3.57
N THR A 64 23.60 -12.96 -4.50
CA THR A 64 23.73 -13.16 -5.96
C THR A 64 25.15 -13.50 -6.41
N HIS A 65 26.17 -13.01 -5.72
CA HIS A 65 27.57 -13.22 -6.08
C HIS A 65 28.09 -14.64 -5.83
N PHE A 66 27.45 -15.39 -4.92
CA PHE A 66 27.88 -16.75 -4.57
C PHE A 66 26.80 -17.81 -4.80
N LEU A 67 25.57 -17.40 -5.09
CA LEU A 67 24.47 -18.30 -5.46
C LEU A 67 24.44 -18.60 -6.97
N PRO A 68 24.18 -19.86 -7.37
CA PRO A 68 23.80 -20.19 -8.73
C PRO A 68 22.53 -19.44 -9.17
N ALA A 69 22.42 -19.15 -10.47
CA ALA A 69 21.28 -18.40 -11.03
C ALA A 69 19.93 -19.10 -10.79
N TYR A 70 19.90 -20.43 -10.75
CA TYR A 70 18.68 -21.19 -10.46
C TYR A 70 18.22 -20.95 -9.01
N ASP A 71 19.12 -21.14 -8.04
CA ASP A 71 18.80 -20.94 -6.62
C ASP A 71 18.37 -19.50 -6.34
N HIS A 72 19.06 -18.53 -6.95
CA HIS A 72 18.67 -17.12 -6.83
C HIS A 72 17.23 -16.86 -7.29
N ARG A 73 16.78 -17.48 -8.40
CA ARG A 73 15.38 -17.38 -8.86
C ARG A 73 14.43 -18.01 -7.86
N VAL A 74 14.74 -19.20 -7.36
CA VAL A 74 13.92 -19.90 -6.35
C VAL A 74 13.73 -19.04 -5.09
N TYR A 75 14.80 -18.43 -4.58
CA TYR A 75 14.71 -17.56 -3.41
C TYR A 75 13.94 -16.26 -3.70
N THR A 76 14.12 -15.66 -4.88
CA THR A 76 13.34 -14.49 -5.31
C THR A 76 11.84 -14.81 -5.37
N ASP A 77 11.47 -15.95 -5.97
CA ASP A 77 10.08 -16.39 -6.09
C ASP A 77 9.46 -16.70 -4.72
N ALA A 78 10.23 -17.26 -3.80
CA ALA A 78 9.78 -17.47 -2.42
C ALA A 78 9.50 -16.15 -1.69
N VAL A 79 10.34 -15.12 -1.85
CA VAL A 79 10.09 -13.77 -1.29
C VAL A 79 8.82 -13.15 -1.88
N ASN A 80 8.64 -13.27 -3.20
CA ASN A 80 7.43 -12.79 -3.88
C ASN A 80 6.17 -13.50 -3.38
N THR A 81 6.27 -14.79 -3.07
CA THR A 81 5.18 -15.58 -2.50
C THR A 81 4.79 -15.06 -1.12
N LEU A 82 5.76 -14.79 -0.22
CA LEU A 82 5.49 -14.19 1.09
C LEU A 82 4.80 -12.82 0.96
N ARG A 83 5.25 -11.98 0.02
CA ARG A 83 4.64 -10.68 -0.24
C ARG A 83 3.18 -10.82 -0.66
N LYS A 84 2.90 -11.74 -1.58
CA LYS A 84 1.55 -12.04 -2.05
C LYS A 84 0.66 -12.58 -0.92
N GLU A 85 1.17 -13.48 -0.08
CA GLU A 85 0.43 -14.00 1.07
C GLU A 85 0.06 -12.89 2.07
N LEU A 86 0.98 -11.96 2.33
CA LEU A 86 0.70 -10.78 3.16
C LEU A 86 -0.38 -9.89 2.53
N ASP A 87 -0.29 -9.61 1.23
CA ASP A 87 -1.26 -8.77 0.52
C ASP A 87 -2.67 -9.42 0.53
N GLU A 88 -2.75 -10.73 0.31
CA GLU A 88 -4.00 -11.48 0.41
C GLU A 88 -4.58 -11.47 1.83
N THR A 89 -3.74 -11.64 2.84
CA THR A 89 -4.15 -11.64 4.24
C THR A 89 -4.65 -10.26 4.67
N THR A 90 -3.92 -9.20 4.35
CA THR A 90 -4.33 -7.83 4.65
C THR A 90 -5.60 -7.43 3.90
N ALA A 91 -5.77 -7.84 2.63
CA ALA A 91 -6.99 -7.61 1.86
C ALA A 91 -8.22 -8.30 2.49
N LYS A 92 -8.07 -9.51 3.05
CA LYS A 92 -9.14 -10.22 3.78
C LYS A 92 -9.53 -9.50 5.08
N LEU A 93 -8.59 -8.79 5.70
CA LEU A 93 -8.78 -8.06 6.95
C LEU A 93 -9.26 -6.62 6.78
N ALA A 94 -9.16 -6.07 5.56
CA ALA A 94 -9.62 -4.72 5.26
C ALA A 94 -11.13 -4.57 5.53
N PRO A 95 -11.58 -3.48 6.17
CA PRO A 95 -13.00 -3.27 6.40
C PRO A 95 -13.72 -3.16 5.07
N LYS A 96 -14.69 -4.05 4.83
CA LYS A 96 -15.60 -3.94 3.67
C LYS A 96 -16.28 -2.57 3.77
N SER A 97 -16.01 -1.67 2.82
CA SER A 97 -16.63 -0.35 2.81
C SER A 97 -18.15 -0.49 2.84
N ARG A 98 -18.76 -0.10 3.97
CA ARG A 98 -20.22 -0.07 4.15
C ARG A 98 -20.85 1.22 3.62
N PHE A 99 -20.02 2.16 3.18
CA PHE A 99 -20.47 3.43 2.61
C PHE A 99 -20.78 3.24 1.12
N GLN A 100 -21.98 2.77 0.85
CA GLN A 100 -22.59 2.96 -0.46
C GLN A 100 -23.35 4.29 -0.43
N PHE A 101 -22.79 5.31 -1.08
CA PHE A 101 -23.57 6.49 -1.43
C PHE A 101 -24.63 6.05 -2.44
N ARG A 102 -25.86 5.89 -1.95
CA ARG A 102 -27.02 5.70 -2.83
C ARG A 102 -27.21 7.00 -3.61
N PRO A 103 -27.13 6.99 -4.96
CA PRO A 103 -27.48 8.17 -5.73
C PRO A 103 -28.95 8.50 -5.45
N ARG A 104 -29.22 9.76 -5.10
CA ARG A 104 -30.58 10.26 -4.97
C ARG A 104 -31.21 10.22 -6.37
N PRO A 105 -32.41 9.62 -6.56
CA PRO A 105 -33.09 9.69 -7.85
C PRO A 105 -33.28 11.17 -8.23
N PRO A 106 -33.19 11.52 -9.52
CA PRO A 106 -33.42 12.89 -9.96
C PRO A 106 -34.80 13.31 -9.46
N ALA A 107 -34.84 14.38 -8.67
CA ALA A 107 -36.09 14.98 -8.25
C ALA A 107 -36.89 15.31 -9.52
N ALA A 108 -38.08 14.72 -9.64
CA ALA A 108 -39.05 15.16 -10.62
C ALA A 108 -39.29 16.66 -10.35
N VAL A 109 -38.92 17.47 -11.33
CA VAL A 109 -39.11 18.90 -11.34
C VAL A 109 -40.56 19.18 -11.65
N ASP A 110 -41.40 19.25 -10.62
CA ASP A 110 -42.73 19.83 -10.74
C ASP A 110 -42.95 20.86 -9.63
N GLY A 111 -42.94 22.13 -10.05
CA GLY A 111 -43.65 23.23 -9.40
C GLY A 111 -42.94 23.93 -8.24
N ASP A 112 -42.51 25.17 -8.50
CA ASP A 112 -42.52 26.32 -7.59
C ASP A 112 -42.38 26.05 -6.07
N ASP A 113 -41.14 26.11 -5.54
CA ASP A 113 -40.81 27.04 -4.44
C ASP A 113 -39.28 27.04 -4.22
N ALA A 114 -38.64 28.19 -4.40
CA ALA A 114 -37.23 28.36 -4.10
C ALA A 114 -37.04 28.73 -2.62
N PRO A 115 -36.00 28.16 -1.96
CA PRO A 115 -35.14 29.06 -1.21
C PRO A 115 -33.65 28.81 -1.48
N LYS A 116 -33.06 29.83 -2.11
CA LYS A 116 -31.76 30.46 -1.82
C LYS A 116 -30.57 29.52 -1.59
N SER A 117 -29.75 29.43 -2.64
CA SER A 117 -28.33 29.11 -2.56
C SER A 117 -27.65 29.93 -1.45
N ASP A 118 -27.36 29.30 -0.32
CA ASP A 118 -26.49 29.88 0.72
C ASP A 118 -25.04 29.72 0.25
N SER A 119 -24.64 30.60 -0.66
CA SER A 119 -23.27 30.74 -1.12
C SER A 119 -22.44 31.42 -0.03
N ARG A 120 -22.04 30.66 1.00
CA ARG A 120 -20.93 31.06 1.90
C ARG A 120 -19.59 30.96 1.17
N ARG A 121 -19.47 31.67 0.04
CA ARG A 121 -18.20 32.00 -0.59
C ARG A 121 -17.52 33.08 0.26
N LEU A 122 -16.69 32.63 1.21
CA LEU A 122 -15.57 33.42 1.67
C LEU A 122 -14.63 33.63 0.47
N VAL A 123 -14.72 34.79 -0.16
CA VAL A 123 -13.60 35.37 -0.91
C VAL A 123 -13.43 36.80 -0.41
N ASN A 124 -12.47 36.95 0.48
CA ASN A 124 -11.87 38.25 0.75
C ASN A 124 -11.19 38.69 -0.55
N ASN A 125 -11.54 39.87 -1.06
CA ASN A 125 -10.55 40.84 -1.55
C ASN A 125 -11.22 42.19 -1.79
N ARG A 126 -10.56 43.21 -1.24
CA ARG A 126 -11.03 44.59 -1.14
C ARG A 126 -10.76 45.36 -2.43
N ASP A 127 -11.67 46.30 -2.66
CA ASP A 127 -11.45 47.66 -3.16
C ASP A 127 -11.32 47.92 -4.67
N GLY A 128 -11.93 49.04 -5.09
CA GLY A 128 -11.44 49.84 -6.21
C GLY A 128 -12.23 49.89 -7.53
N THR A 129 -13.32 50.67 -7.54
CA THR A 129 -13.67 51.65 -8.60
C THR A 129 -13.90 51.24 -10.07
N LYS A 130 -15.20 51.20 -10.43
CA LYS A 130 -15.92 52.05 -11.43
C LYS A 130 -15.35 52.23 -12.86
N GLY A 131 -16.16 51.85 -13.86
CA GLY A 131 -16.15 52.42 -15.22
C GLY A 131 -16.57 51.38 -16.29
N GLU A 132 -17.81 51.35 -16.77
CA GLU A 132 -18.36 52.20 -17.84
C GLU A 132 -18.18 51.58 -19.26
N LYS A 133 -19.26 50.91 -19.70
CA LYS A 133 -19.92 50.98 -21.02
C LYS A 133 -19.43 50.22 -22.27
N THR A 134 -20.47 49.65 -22.90
CA THR A 134 -20.76 49.40 -24.34
C THR A 134 -20.02 48.27 -25.05
N ASN A 135 -20.69 47.16 -25.39
CA ASN A 135 -21.69 46.91 -26.45
C ASN A 135 -21.05 46.64 -27.82
N GLY A 136 -21.30 45.45 -28.39
CA GLY A 136 -20.92 45.10 -29.77
C GLY A 136 -20.56 43.63 -30.00
N GLN A 137 -21.57 42.82 -30.30
CA GLN A 137 -21.50 41.43 -30.76
C GLN A 137 -20.88 41.35 -32.19
N PRO A 138 -20.25 40.22 -32.59
CA PRO A 138 -19.26 40.15 -33.66
C PRO A 138 -19.88 39.72 -35.02
N PRO A 139 -19.05 39.58 -36.06
CA PRO A 139 -18.61 38.22 -36.44
C PRO A 139 -17.11 37.97 -36.29
#